data_AF-A0A936IJR9-F1
#
_entry.id   AF-A0A936IJR9-F1
#
_cell.length_a   1.000
_cell.length_b   1.000
_cell.length_c   1.000
_cell.angle_alpha   90.00
_cell.angle_beta   90.00
_cell.angle_gamma   90.00
#
_symmetry.space_group_name_H-M   'P 1'
#
loop_
_entity.id
_entity.type
_entity.pdbx_description
1 polymer ?
#
loop_
_entity_poly.entity_id
_entity_poly.type
_entity_poly.pdbx_seq_one_letter_code
_entity_poly.pdbx_strand_id
1 'polypeptide(L)'
;MPRSCPVDRRAGARSAPAMHVLTILGISLLSGLLGLGLTLGIASAYVDWYRVSTAEGAAGYFVAFAGLGGGIAAFFLGLVVSVTVLHGDPAAGWKACGFAAGAVVAVAAVAFALVCLGADLPPRHRGRPLEVEVEIRCPAGVADLAHVDPHFAFARVRVPGDSHQMGGELQVASAERIDDRLVVRARVPLRTSRPGKALVAQLDEQHEVVVPLPLPAKPVVSAREWSAWCDSIRDSDRAVTGYQVRYRVVVKEPAPPPPTAEKEKASARTEALARLAAVADDAPVADLLAFTEYGTDEAVCSAALARITARPAHARELGDVMAGDDASQAAAALYAVRLLPAPGAELNALVVEAGRRIARDLRACNDTPVEDDPSYQRAAHVSIRFSAWLTAVRTLRERCGGDFIPELCAVLELSRVRTDSHALQADVRRVASYYAKEWAGLAPLPGDPPPR
;
A
#
# COMPACT_ATOMS: atom_id res chain seq x y z
N MET A 1 31.09 -6.59 -92.42
CA MET A 1 31.07 -5.58 -91.35
C MET A 1 29.78 -5.74 -90.55
N PRO A 2 29.82 -6.25 -89.30
CA PRO A 2 28.62 -6.50 -88.51
C PRO A 2 28.20 -5.22 -87.76
N ARG A 3 26.90 -4.89 -87.80
CA ARG A 3 26.30 -3.81 -87.01
C ARG A 3 26.16 -4.28 -85.57
N SER A 4 26.77 -3.54 -84.66
CA SER A 4 26.70 -3.72 -83.21
C SER A 4 25.27 -3.51 -82.70
N CYS A 5 24.75 -4.53 -82.03
CA CYS A 5 23.49 -4.51 -81.30
C CYS A 5 23.65 -3.62 -80.04
N PRO A 6 22.75 -2.66 -79.76
CA PRO A 6 22.81 -1.91 -78.51
C PRO A 6 22.31 -2.82 -77.38
N VAL A 7 23.23 -3.17 -76.48
CA VAL A 7 22.95 -3.85 -75.22
C VAL A 7 22.11 -2.90 -74.35
N ASP A 8 20.83 -3.22 -74.20
CA ASP A 8 19.89 -2.50 -73.36
C ASP A 8 20.23 -2.72 -71.87
N ARG A 9 21.11 -1.88 -71.32
CA ARG A 9 21.42 -1.81 -69.88
C ARG A 9 20.25 -1.15 -69.14
N ARG A 10 19.13 -1.85 -68.99
CA ARG A 10 18.09 -1.52 -68.00
C ARG A 10 18.20 -2.43 -66.77
N ALA A 11 19.37 -2.43 -66.15
CA ALA A 11 19.58 -2.98 -64.81
C ALA A 11 20.02 -1.83 -63.90
N GLY A 12 19.09 -0.91 -63.61
CA GLY A 12 19.32 0.26 -62.77
C GLY A 12 18.22 0.41 -61.74
N ALA A 13 18.51 -0.03 -60.51
CA ALA A 13 17.94 0.42 -59.24
C ALA A 13 16.40 0.46 -59.08
N ARG A 14 15.79 -0.68 -58.71
CA ARG A 14 14.46 -0.73 -58.04
C ARG A 14 14.58 -0.68 -56.50
N SER A 15 15.52 0.08 -55.95
CA SER A 15 15.72 0.22 -54.49
C SER A 15 14.94 1.39 -53.87
N ALA A 16 14.30 2.25 -54.68
CA ALA A 16 13.50 3.37 -54.19
C ALA A 16 12.24 3.00 -53.36
N PRO A 17 11.44 1.95 -53.68
CA PRO A 17 10.16 1.75 -52.99
C PRO A 17 10.30 1.31 -51.52
N ALA A 18 11.38 0.62 -51.17
CA ALA A 18 11.59 0.11 -49.81
C ALA A 18 11.83 1.23 -48.79
N MET A 19 12.58 2.28 -49.17
CA MET A 19 12.90 3.40 -48.29
C MET A 19 11.66 4.27 -48.01
N HIS A 20 10.77 4.42 -48.98
CA HIS A 20 9.50 5.13 -48.81
C HIS A 20 8.57 4.44 -47.83
N VAL A 21 8.42 3.11 -47.94
CA VAL A 21 7.58 2.33 -47.03
C VAL A 21 8.11 2.41 -45.60
N LEU A 22 9.43 2.30 -45.40
CA LEU A 22 10.03 2.38 -44.08
C LEU A 22 9.85 3.78 -43.46
N THR A 23 9.94 4.85 -44.26
CA THR A 23 9.70 6.23 -43.79
C THR A 23 8.24 6.41 -43.36
N ILE A 24 7.28 5.93 -44.15
CA ILE A 24 5.84 5.99 -43.83
C ILE A 24 5.55 5.22 -42.54
N LEU A 25 6.04 4.00 -42.41
CA LEU A 25 5.86 3.18 -41.20
C LEU A 25 6.51 3.84 -39.98
N GLY A 26 7.70 4.42 -40.14
CA GLY A 26 8.39 5.17 -39.09
C GLY A 26 7.57 6.36 -38.58
N ILE A 27 7.06 7.20 -39.48
CA ILE A 27 6.22 8.36 -39.12
C ILE A 27 4.91 7.90 -38.47
N SER A 28 4.30 6.83 -38.99
CA SER A 28 3.06 6.26 -38.43
C SER A 28 3.27 5.73 -37.02
N LEU A 29 4.36 5.01 -36.78
CA LEU A 29 4.72 4.49 -35.45
C LEU A 29 4.97 5.62 -34.45
N LEU A 30 5.73 6.65 -34.84
CA LEU A 30 5.96 7.83 -34.00
C LEU A 30 4.65 8.57 -33.69
N SER A 31 3.76 8.70 -34.68
CA SER A 31 2.43 9.28 -34.50
C SER A 31 1.58 8.45 -33.50
N GLY A 32 1.66 7.12 -33.59
CA GLY A 32 1.00 6.22 -32.65
C GLY A 32 1.51 6.36 -31.22
N LEU A 33 2.83 6.43 -31.01
CA LEU A 33 3.40 6.66 -29.68
C LEU A 33 3.01 8.03 -29.11
N LEU A 34 3.00 9.07 -29.94
CA LEU A 34 2.54 10.40 -29.54
C LEU A 34 1.05 10.39 -29.13
N GLY A 35 0.19 9.77 -29.95
CA GLY A 35 -1.23 9.64 -29.66
C GLY A 35 -1.52 8.83 -28.40
N LEU A 36 -0.74 7.77 -28.14
CA LEU A 36 -0.82 6.99 -26.91
C LEU A 36 -0.53 7.85 -25.69
N GLY A 37 0.58 8.60 -25.70
CA GLY A 37 0.96 9.49 -24.59
C GLY A 37 -0.07 10.58 -24.32
N LEU A 38 -0.55 11.25 -25.37
CA LEU A 38 -1.57 12.29 -25.26
C LEU A 38 -2.89 11.73 -24.72
N THR A 39 -3.34 10.58 -25.21
CA THR A 39 -4.62 9.99 -24.80
C THR A 39 -4.56 9.44 -23.38
N LEU A 40 -3.41 8.89 -22.94
CA LEU A 40 -3.20 8.54 -21.52
C LEU A 40 -3.36 9.76 -20.62
N GLY A 41 -2.76 10.90 -20.98
CA GLY A 41 -2.90 12.14 -20.23
C GLY A 41 -4.34 12.65 -20.17
N ILE A 42 -5.04 12.66 -21.31
CA ILE A 42 -6.45 13.06 -21.39
C ILE A 42 -7.34 12.11 -20.57
N ALA A 43 -7.14 10.80 -20.69
CA ALA A 43 -7.93 9.80 -19.97
C ALA A 43 -7.69 9.88 -18.46
N SER A 44 -6.45 10.14 -18.01
CA SER A 44 -6.15 10.38 -16.60
C SER A 44 -6.89 11.62 -16.08
N ALA A 45 -6.86 12.73 -16.82
CA ALA A 45 -7.62 13.92 -16.46
C ALA A 45 -9.14 13.66 -16.45
N TYR A 46 -9.65 12.87 -17.40
CA TYR A 46 -11.05 12.46 -17.45
C TYR A 46 -11.46 11.68 -16.19
N VAL A 47 -10.69 10.67 -15.79
CA VAL A 47 -10.93 9.89 -14.57
C VAL A 47 -11.03 10.80 -13.35
N ASP A 48 -10.10 11.74 -13.21
CA ASP A 48 -10.07 12.66 -12.08
C ASP A 48 -11.27 13.64 -12.09
N TRP A 49 -11.59 14.21 -13.26
CA TRP A 49 -12.64 15.23 -13.38
C TRP A 49 -14.05 14.66 -13.33
N TYR A 50 -14.24 13.45 -13.85
CA TYR A 50 -15.54 12.76 -13.88
C TYR A 50 -15.69 11.72 -12.76
N ARG A 51 -14.67 11.58 -11.90
CA ARG A 51 -14.65 10.70 -10.72
C ARG A 51 -15.02 9.26 -11.08
N VAL A 52 -14.41 8.75 -12.15
CA VAL A 52 -14.58 7.34 -12.52
C VAL A 52 -14.11 6.47 -11.34
N SER A 53 -14.93 5.50 -10.96
CA SER A 53 -14.65 4.65 -9.80
C SER A 53 -13.28 3.97 -9.90
N THR A 54 -12.55 3.95 -8.79
CA THR A 54 -11.30 3.17 -8.65
C THR A 54 -11.55 1.75 -8.16
N ALA A 55 -12.80 1.39 -7.84
CA ALA A 55 -13.15 0.03 -7.47
C ALA A 55 -12.74 -0.93 -8.59
N GLU A 56 -12.17 -2.07 -8.20
CA GLU A 56 -11.75 -3.13 -9.13
C GLU A 56 -10.74 -2.68 -10.21
N GLY A 57 -10.11 -1.51 -10.04
CA GLY A 57 -9.18 -0.95 -11.03
C GLY A 57 -9.84 -0.38 -12.29
N ALA A 58 -11.17 -0.14 -12.29
CA ALA A 58 -11.92 0.34 -13.46
C ALA A 58 -11.31 1.62 -14.08
N ALA A 59 -10.95 2.59 -13.25
CA ALA A 59 -10.21 3.79 -13.67
C ALA A 59 -8.89 3.47 -14.39
N GLY A 60 -8.11 2.52 -13.86
CA GLY A 60 -6.84 2.10 -14.46
C GLY A 60 -7.02 1.43 -15.82
N TYR A 61 -7.99 0.52 -15.93
CA TYR A 61 -8.34 -0.12 -17.19
C TYR A 61 -8.82 0.90 -18.23
N PHE A 62 -9.67 1.85 -17.83
CA PHE A 62 -10.14 2.90 -18.72
C PHE A 62 -8.97 3.70 -19.30
N VAL A 63 -8.02 4.16 -18.47
CA VAL A 63 -6.85 4.90 -18.93
C VAL A 63 -6.00 4.05 -19.88
N ALA A 64 -5.72 2.80 -19.53
CA ALA A 64 -4.92 1.91 -20.36
C ALA A 64 -5.55 1.65 -21.74
N PHE A 65 -6.84 1.32 -21.79
CA PHE A 65 -7.54 1.05 -23.04
C PHE A 65 -7.75 2.31 -23.88
N ALA A 66 -8.06 3.45 -23.26
CA ALA A 66 -8.15 4.72 -23.97
C ALA A 66 -6.78 5.10 -24.58
N GLY A 67 -5.69 4.96 -23.81
CA GLY A 67 -4.33 5.18 -24.29
C GLY A 67 -3.97 4.30 -25.48
N LEU A 68 -4.23 2.99 -25.39
CA LEU A 68 -3.97 2.05 -26.48
C LEU A 68 -4.81 2.38 -27.74
N GLY A 69 -6.11 2.64 -27.56
CA GLY A 69 -7.01 3.02 -28.65
C GLY A 69 -6.58 4.33 -29.33
N GLY A 70 -6.19 5.34 -28.54
CA GLY A 70 -5.64 6.59 -29.05
C GLY A 70 -4.35 6.41 -29.83
N GLY A 71 -3.47 5.51 -29.37
CA GLY A 71 -2.24 5.15 -30.09
C GLY A 71 -2.52 4.48 -31.44
N ILE A 72 -3.46 3.55 -31.50
CA ILE A 72 -3.86 2.89 -32.75
C ILE A 72 -4.48 3.90 -33.72
N ALA A 73 -5.39 4.76 -33.25
CA ALA A 73 -6.01 5.79 -34.08
C ALA A 73 -4.98 6.78 -34.65
N ALA A 74 -4.03 7.22 -33.84
CA ALA A 74 -2.97 8.13 -34.26
C ALA A 74 -1.97 7.49 -35.23
N PHE A 75 -1.71 6.18 -35.11
CA PHE A 75 -0.93 5.43 -36.09
C PHE A 75 -1.56 5.48 -37.48
N PHE A 76 -2.86 5.16 -37.59
CA PHE A 76 -3.57 5.21 -38.86
C PHE A 76 -3.69 6.63 -39.43
N LEU A 77 -3.88 7.63 -38.57
CA LEU A 77 -3.86 9.03 -38.99
C LEU A 77 -2.48 9.42 -39.56
N GLY A 78 -1.41 9.05 -38.88
CA GLY A 78 -0.04 9.28 -39.34
C GLY A 78 0.26 8.56 -40.66
N LEU A 79 -0.28 7.36 -40.86
CA LEU A 79 -0.19 6.61 -42.11
C LEU A 79 -0.86 7.35 -43.27
N VAL A 80 -2.11 7.79 -43.09
CA VAL A 80 -2.86 8.54 -44.11
C VAL A 80 -2.15 9.85 -44.44
N VAL A 81 -1.75 10.62 -43.43
CA VAL A 81 -1.03 11.89 -43.65
C VAL A 81 0.30 11.67 -44.36
N SER A 82 1.08 10.66 -43.96
CA SER A 82 2.36 10.37 -44.60
C SER A 82 2.21 9.97 -46.06
N VAL A 83 1.23 9.11 -46.38
CA VAL A 83 0.92 8.71 -47.76
C VAL A 83 0.52 9.92 -48.60
N THR A 84 -0.31 10.82 -48.06
CA THR A 84 -0.80 12.02 -48.77
C THR A 84 0.22 13.14 -48.88
N VAL A 85 1.22 13.25 -47.99
CA VAL A 85 2.23 14.31 -48.09
C VAL A 85 3.43 13.85 -48.91
N LEU A 86 3.78 12.56 -48.86
CA LEU A 86 5.01 12.07 -49.47
C LEU A 86 4.96 11.88 -50.99
N HIS A 87 3.80 11.91 -51.68
CA HIS A 87 3.60 11.83 -53.16
C HIS A 87 4.86 11.61 -54.05
N GLY A 88 5.63 10.54 -53.82
CA GLY A 88 6.89 10.24 -54.54
C GLY A 88 8.14 11.07 -54.18
N ASP A 89 8.10 12.05 -53.27
CA ASP A 89 9.26 12.84 -52.83
C ASP A 89 9.77 12.40 -51.44
N PRO A 90 10.87 11.61 -51.37
CA PRO A 90 11.43 11.15 -50.09
C PRO A 90 12.06 12.28 -49.27
N ALA A 91 12.44 13.40 -49.89
CA ALA A 91 13.00 14.55 -49.17
C ALA A 91 11.94 15.28 -48.33
N ALA A 92 10.64 15.02 -48.58
CA ALA A 92 9.53 15.58 -47.82
C ALA A 92 9.24 14.86 -46.49
N GLY A 93 10.02 13.83 -46.11
CA GLY A 93 9.79 13.04 -44.89
C GLY A 93 9.63 13.87 -43.61
N TRP A 94 10.43 14.93 -43.44
CA TRP A 94 10.30 15.80 -42.26
C TRP A 94 8.98 16.59 -42.28
N LYS A 95 8.52 17.05 -43.45
CA LYS A 95 7.25 17.77 -43.61
C LYS A 95 6.08 16.82 -43.29
N ALA A 96 6.13 15.61 -43.82
CA ALA A 96 5.13 14.57 -43.54
C ALA A 96 5.07 14.25 -42.03
N CYS A 97 6.21 14.12 -41.36
CA CYS A 97 6.30 13.94 -39.92
C CYS A 97 5.67 15.12 -39.16
N GLY A 98 6.01 16.37 -39.54
CA GLY A 98 5.44 17.57 -38.93
C GLY A 98 3.92 17.68 -39.11
N PHE A 99 3.40 17.41 -40.31
CA PHE A 99 1.96 17.40 -40.56
C PHE A 99 1.24 16.29 -39.79
N ALA A 100 1.81 15.08 -39.73
CA ALA A 100 1.23 13.95 -39.01
C ALA A 100 1.16 14.24 -37.50
N ALA A 101 2.27 14.71 -36.91
CA ALA A 101 2.30 15.11 -35.50
C ALA A 101 1.33 16.26 -35.20
N GLY A 102 1.29 17.27 -36.07
CA GLY A 102 0.35 18.39 -35.95
C GLY A 102 -1.12 17.95 -36.00
N ALA A 103 -1.46 17.02 -36.89
CA ALA A 103 -2.81 16.47 -36.99
C ALA A 103 -3.20 15.69 -35.73
N VAL A 104 -2.31 14.83 -35.21
CA VAL A 104 -2.54 14.10 -33.95
C VAL A 104 -2.75 15.05 -32.78
N VAL A 105 -1.90 16.07 -32.64
CA VAL A 105 -2.03 17.09 -31.58
C VAL A 105 -3.33 17.87 -31.72
N ALA A 106 -3.72 18.26 -32.93
CA ALA A 106 -4.98 18.99 -33.16
C ALA A 106 -6.20 18.16 -32.76
N VAL A 107 -6.26 16.87 -33.14
CA VAL A 107 -7.34 15.97 -32.73
C VAL A 107 -7.35 15.77 -31.21
N ALA A 108 -6.19 15.54 -30.60
CA ALA A 108 -6.08 15.41 -29.15
C ALA A 108 -6.50 16.68 -28.41
N ALA A 109 -6.17 17.87 -28.94
CA ALA A 109 -6.58 19.14 -28.36
C ALA A 109 -8.10 19.34 -28.42
N VAL A 110 -8.76 18.95 -29.52
CA VAL A 110 -10.22 18.97 -29.63
C VAL A 110 -10.85 17.99 -28.62
N ALA A 111 -10.33 16.77 -28.54
CA ALA A 111 -10.81 15.77 -27.57
C ALA A 111 -10.66 16.28 -26.12
N PHE A 112 -9.50 16.83 -25.78
CA PHE A 112 -9.25 17.43 -24.46
C PHE A 112 -10.19 18.62 -24.19
N ALA A 113 -10.43 19.50 -25.17
CA ALA A 113 -11.36 20.60 -25.03
C ALA A 113 -12.80 20.12 -24.75
N LEU A 114 -13.26 19.07 -25.44
CA LEU A 114 -14.58 18.47 -25.20
C LEU A 114 -14.68 17.90 -23.77
N VAL A 115 -13.63 17.22 -23.30
CA VAL A 115 -13.55 16.72 -21.93
C VAL A 115 -13.56 17.88 -20.91
N CYS A 116 -12.81 18.96 -21.16
CA CYS A 116 -12.81 20.15 -20.32
C CYS A 116 -14.18 20.83 -20.24
N LEU A 117 -14.95 20.86 -21.34
CA LEU A 117 -16.25 21.53 -21.39
C LEU A 117 -17.30 20.85 -20.51
N GLY A 118 -17.23 19.53 -20.33
CA GLY A 118 -18.15 18.80 -19.46
C GLY A 118 -17.62 18.53 -18.04
N ALA A 119 -16.36 18.84 -17.77
CA ALA A 119 -15.71 18.56 -16.50
C ALA A 119 -16.31 19.38 -15.36
N ASP A 120 -16.72 18.71 -14.28
CA ASP A 120 -17.07 19.38 -13.02
C ASP A 120 -15.81 19.60 -12.18
N LEU A 121 -15.09 20.68 -12.49
CA LEU A 121 -13.85 20.99 -11.80
C LEU A 121 -14.13 21.53 -10.38
N PRO A 122 -13.37 21.09 -9.36
CA PRO A 122 -13.50 21.64 -8.02
C PRO A 122 -13.11 23.13 -8.02
N PRO A 123 -13.89 24.02 -7.38
CA PRO A 123 -13.57 25.43 -7.32
C PRO A 123 -12.27 25.65 -6.55
N ARG A 124 -11.39 26.48 -7.11
CA ARG A 124 -10.09 26.84 -6.53
C ARG A 124 -9.98 28.34 -6.33
N HIS A 125 -9.34 28.76 -5.24
CA HIS A 125 -8.97 30.16 -5.01
C HIS A 125 -7.45 30.30 -5.00
N ARG A 126 -6.90 31.05 -5.97
CA ARG A 126 -5.44 31.16 -6.19
C ARG A 126 -4.75 29.79 -6.28
N GLY A 127 -5.37 28.87 -7.04
CA GLY A 127 -4.87 27.50 -7.22
C GLY A 127 -5.11 26.55 -6.04
N ARG A 128 -5.52 27.04 -4.87
CA ARG A 128 -5.76 26.23 -3.68
C ARG A 128 -7.20 25.70 -3.63
N PRO A 129 -7.42 24.44 -3.21
CA PRO A 129 -8.76 23.88 -3.08
C PRO A 129 -9.54 24.58 -1.97
N LEU A 130 -10.86 24.59 -2.12
CA LEU A 130 -11.79 25.17 -1.17
C LEU A 130 -12.48 24.08 -0.35
N GLU A 131 -12.76 24.39 0.91
CA GLU A 131 -13.61 23.60 1.79
C GLU A 131 -14.76 24.48 2.28
N VAL A 132 -15.84 23.84 2.71
CA VAL A 132 -16.96 24.48 3.38
C VAL A 132 -16.85 24.11 4.84
N GLU A 133 -16.61 25.11 5.68
CA GLU A 133 -16.74 24.95 7.12
C GLU A 133 -18.21 25.17 7.47
N VAL A 134 -18.78 24.23 8.21
CA VAL A 134 -20.19 24.21 8.55
C VAL A 134 -20.36 24.14 10.06
N GLU A 135 -21.37 24.83 10.54
CA GLU A 135 -21.88 24.70 11.91
C GLU A 135 -23.33 24.22 11.84
N ILE A 136 -23.59 23.09 12.48
CA ILE A 136 -24.90 22.45 12.54
C ILE A 136 -25.41 22.63 13.96
N ARG A 137 -26.44 23.46 14.10
CA ARG A 137 -27.15 23.69 15.36
C ARG A 137 -28.33 22.73 15.45
N CYS A 138 -28.29 21.87 16.45
CA CYS A 138 -29.33 20.89 16.74
C CYS A 138 -30.57 21.58 17.35
N PRO A 139 -31.76 20.95 17.24
CA PRO A 139 -32.93 21.33 18.03
C PRO A 139 -32.63 21.34 19.54
N ALA A 140 -33.43 22.08 20.30
CA ALA A 140 -33.36 22.04 21.76
C ALA A 140 -33.70 20.64 22.28
N GLY A 141 -33.03 20.20 23.36
CA GLY A 141 -33.26 18.90 23.99
C GLY A 141 -32.54 17.70 23.34
N VAL A 142 -31.77 17.91 22.26
CA VAL A 142 -30.90 16.85 21.71
C VAL A 142 -29.80 16.51 22.72
N ALA A 143 -29.61 15.21 22.97
CA ALA A 143 -28.60 14.69 23.88
C ALA A 143 -27.18 14.91 23.33
N ASP A 144 -26.18 14.69 24.17
CA ASP A 144 -24.78 14.73 23.75
C ASP A 144 -24.52 13.65 22.68
N LEU A 145 -23.81 14.03 21.62
CA LEU A 145 -23.46 13.16 20.50
C LEU A 145 -22.08 12.51 20.70
N ALA A 146 -21.37 12.78 21.80
CA ALA A 146 -20.02 12.24 22.08
C ALA A 146 -19.89 10.70 22.00
N HIS A 147 -21.01 9.96 22.08
CA HIS A 147 -21.05 8.50 21.99
C HIS A 147 -21.41 7.96 20.59
N VAL A 148 -21.70 8.84 19.63
CA VAL A 148 -21.99 8.41 18.27
C VAL A 148 -20.73 7.82 17.64
N ASP A 149 -20.88 6.67 17.01
CA ASP A 149 -19.80 6.06 16.22
C ASP A 149 -19.35 7.05 15.13
N PRO A 150 -18.06 7.46 15.12
CA PRO A 150 -17.50 8.36 14.12
C PRO A 150 -17.77 7.93 12.67
N HIS A 151 -17.98 6.64 12.43
CA HIS A 151 -18.28 6.11 11.10
C HIS A 151 -19.62 6.63 10.52
N PHE A 152 -20.58 6.97 11.39
CA PHE A 152 -21.88 7.50 10.98
C PHE A 152 -21.97 9.02 11.08
N ALA A 153 -20.95 9.69 11.63
CA ALA A 153 -20.94 11.12 11.87
C ALA A 153 -20.12 11.87 10.79
N PHE A 154 -20.75 12.18 9.65
CA PHE A 154 -20.08 12.87 8.53
C PHE A 154 -20.97 13.91 7.85
N ALA A 155 -20.33 14.87 7.18
CA ALA A 155 -21.01 15.86 6.35
C ALA A 155 -20.45 15.86 4.92
N ARG A 156 -21.31 15.97 3.91
CA ARG A 156 -20.91 15.99 2.49
C ARG A 156 -21.68 17.04 1.71
N VAL A 157 -21.05 17.58 0.67
CA VAL A 157 -21.75 18.42 -0.31
C VAL A 157 -22.35 17.50 -1.37
N ARG A 158 -23.66 17.58 -1.58
CA ARG A 158 -24.39 16.84 -2.63
C ARG A 158 -24.86 17.79 -3.71
N VAL A 159 -24.85 17.31 -4.95
CA VAL A 159 -25.52 17.96 -6.09
C VAL A 159 -26.61 16.99 -6.56
N PRO A 160 -27.82 17.45 -6.91
CA PRO A 160 -28.85 16.58 -7.45
C PRO A 160 -28.31 15.72 -8.61
N GLY A 161 -28.55 14.40 -8.53
CA GLY A 161 -28.06 13.43 -9.52
C GLY A 161 -26.60 12.96 -9.34
N ASP A 162 -25.89 13.42 -8.31
CA ASP A 162 -24.54 12.96 -7.96
C ASP A 162 -24.52 12.33 -6.57
N SER A 163 -24.27 11.01 -6.50
CA SER A 163 -24.19 10.23 -5.25
C SER A 163 -22.76 10.14 -4.69
N HIS A 164 -21.74 10.53 -5.44
CA HIS A 164 -20.34 10.25 -5.11
C HIS A 164 -19.55 11.52 -4.79
N GLN A 165 -19.78 12.06 -3.58
CA GLN A 165 -18.99 13.16 -3.03
C GLN A 165 -18.33 12.70 -1.73
N MET A 166 -17.03 12.97 -1.59
CA MET A 166 -16.31 12.71 -0.34
C MET A 166 -16.86 13.60 0.77
N GLY A 167 -17.17 12.99 1.91
CA GLY A 167 -17.53 13.72 3.12
C GLY A 167 -16.31 14.30 3.83
N GLY A 168 -16.58 15.23 4.74
CA GLY A 168 -15.73 15.59 5.86
C GLY A 168 -16.29 15.01 7.15
N GLU A 169 -15.40 14.79 8.12
CA GLU A 169 -15.76 14.28 9.44
C GLU A 169 -16.47 15.37 10.26
N LEU A 170 -17.52 14.97 10.99
CA LEU A 170 -18.13 15.83 12.00
C LEU A 170 -17.26 15.83 13.26
N GLN A 171 -16.96 17.01 13.79
CA GLN A 171 -16.18 17.16 15.03
C GLN A 171 -17.09 17.00 16.25
N VAL A 172 -17.63 15.80 16.41
CA VAL A 172 -18.65 15.52 17.44
C VAL A 172 -18.07 15.63 18.85
N ALA A 173 -16.82 15.19 19.05
CA ALA A 173 -16.12 15.28 20.33
C ALA A 173 -15.85 16.72 20.80
N SER A 174 -15.91 17.70 19.90
CA SER A 174 -15.76 19.12 20.21
C SER A 174 -17.06 19.90 20.01
N ALA A 175 -18.21 19.24 20.13
CA ALA A 175 -19.50 19.91 20.04
C ALA A 175 -19.69 20.86 21.23
N GLU A 176 -20.21 22.05 20.96
CA GLU A 176 -20.39 23.12 21.95
C GLU A 176 -21.87 23.36 22.22
N ARG A 177 -22.27 23.64 23.48
CA ARG A 177 -23.63 24.11 23.79
C ARG A 177 -23.67 25.64 23.72
N ILE A 178 -24.53 26.16 22.85
CA ILE A 178 -24.78 27.60 22.68
C ILE A 178 -26.30 27.81 22.74
N ASP A 179 -26.76 28.64 23.67
CA ASP A 179 -28.19 28.94 23.88
C ASP A 179 -29.08 27.69 24.01
N ASP A 180 -28.64 26.73 24.84
CA ASP A 180 -29.28 25.42 25.09
C ASP A 180 -29.42 24.52 23.84
N ARG A 181 -28.65 24.81 22.79
CA ARG A 181 -28.58 23.98 21.58
C ARG A 181 -27.16 23.48 21.35
N LEU A 182 -27.04 22.21 20.97
CA LEU A 182 -25.77 21.61 20.60
C LEU A 182 -25.36 22.09 19.21
N VAL A 183 -24.13 22.56 19.05
CA VAL A 183 -23.55 23.00 17.77
C VAL A 183 -22.36 22.12 17.43
N VAL A 184 -22.44 21.43 16.28
CA VAL A 184 -21.40 20.54 15.77
C VAL A 184 -20.73 21.19 14.55
N ARG A 185 -19.40 21.14 14.50
CA ARG A 185 -18.62 21.67 13.38
C ARG A 185 -18.20 20.58 12.40
N ALA A 186 -18.06 20.94 11.13
CA ALA A 186 -17.44 20.10 10.12
C ALA A 186 -16.67 20.92 9.09
N ARG A 187 -15.71 20.28 8.41
CA ARG A 187 -15.05 20.83 7.23
C ARG A 187 -15.21 19.87 6.07
N VAL A 188 -15.93 20.31 5.04
CA VAL A 188 -16.34 19.47 3.92
C VAL A 188 -15.65 19.94 2.64
N PRO A 189 -14.98 19.06 1.87
CA PRO A 189 -14.33 19.46 0.63
C PRO A 189 -15.35 19.92 -0.42
N LEU A 190 -15.14 21.11 -0.99
CA LEU A 190 -15.99 21.61 -2.07
C LEU A 190 -15.45 21.10 -3.41
N ARG A 191 -15.98 19.96 -3.88
CA ARG A 191 -15.45 19.28 -5.07
C ARG A 191 -16.16 19.57 -6.39
N THR A 192 -17.18 20.41 -6.36
CA THR A 192 -18.07 20.67 -7.49
C THR A 192 -18.29 22.16 -7.68
N SER A 193 -18.25 22.60 -8.94
CA SER A 193 -18.62 23.95 -9.35
C SER A 193 -20.08 24.04 -9.82
N ARG A 194 -20.85 22.94 -9.83
CA ARG A 194 -22.26 22.96 -10.26
C ARG A 194 -23.15 23.76 -9.30
N PRO A 195 -24.13 24.56 -9.77
CA PRO A 195 -25.09 25.23 -8.90
C PRO A 195 -26.04 24.23 -8.22
N GLY A 196 -26.86 24.69 -7.27
CA GLY A 196 -27.87 23.85 -6.61
C GLY A 196 -27.29 22.82 -5.63
N LYS A 197 -26.18 23.16 -4.97
CA LYS A 197 -25.55 22.30 -3.96
C LYS A 197 -26.43 22.22 -2.72
N ALA A 198 -26.36 21.10 -2.01
CA ALA A 198 -26.91 20.94 -0.67
C ALA A 198 -25.82 20.37 0.25
N LEU A 199 -25.83 20.75 1.52
CA LEU A 199 -25.12 20.04 2.56
C LEU A 199 -26.00 18.86 3.01
N VAL A 200 -25.41 17.68 3.09
CA VAL A 200 -26.01 16.51 3.73
C VAL A 200 -25.13 16.16 4.91
N ALA A 201 -25.62 16.32 6.13
CA ALA A 201 -24.93 15.91 7.34
C ALA A 201 -25.65 14.73 7.96
N GLN A 202 -24.94 13.62 8.11
CA GLN A 202 -25.41 12.45 8.82
C GLN A 202 -24.87 12.54 10.25
N LEU A 203 -25.77 12.72 11.22
CA LEU A 203 -25.40 12.89 12.62
C LEU A 203 -25.30 11.55 13.35
N ASP A 204 -26.08 10.55 12.91
CA ASP A 204 -26.03 9.14 13.31
C ASP A 204 -26.69 8.26 12.23
N GLU A 205 -26.96 6.98 12.53
CA GLU A 205 -27.60 6.05 11.59
C GLU A 205 -29.00 6.50 11.09
N GLN A 206 -29.72 7.29 11.88
CA GLN A 206 -31.15 7.62 11.67
C GLN A 206 -31.37 9.09 11.31
N HIS A 207 -30.47 9.99 11.70
CA HIS A 207 -30.62 11.43 11.55
C HIS A 207 -29.78 11.98 10.40
N GLU A 208 -30.46 12.25 9.28
CA GLU A 208 -29.88 12.97 8.15
C GLU A 208 -30.42 14.42 8.14
N VAL A 209 -29.53 15.39 7.99
CA VAL A 209 -29.85 16.81 7.87
C VAL A 209 -29.47 17.26 6.47
N VAL A 210 -30.45 17.72 5.70
CA VAL A 210 -30.24 18.27 4.36
C VAL A 210 -30.50 19.77 4.41
N VAL A 211 -29.53 20.58 3.98
CA VAL A 211 -29.66 22.05 3.93
C VAL A 211 -29.24 22.57 2.57
N PRO A 212 -30.03 23.44 1.91
CA PRO A 212 -29.58 24.11 0.70
C PRO A 212 -28.29 24.88 0.95
N LEU A 213 -27.35 24.74 0.03
CA LEU A 213 -26.07 25.42 0.08
C LEU A 213 -26.00 26.37 -1.13
N PRO A 214 -26.55 27.60 -1.03
CA PRO A 214 -26.63 28.55 -2.14
C PRO A 214 -25.27 29.18 -2.46
N LEU A 215 -24.27 28.34 -2.70
CA LEU A 215 -22.95 28.72 -3.17
C LEU A 215 -22.98 28.86 -4.70
N PRO A 216 -22.48 29.97 -5.26
CA PRO A 216 -22.30 30.10 -6.70
C PRO A 216 -21.24 29.09 -7.18
N ALA A 217 -21.18 28.90 -8.50
CA ALA A 217 -20.22 27.99 -9.12
C ALA A 217 -18.76 28.28 -8.73
N LYS A 218 -18.43 29.57 -8.60
CA LYS A 218 -17.13 30.06 -8.15
C LYS A 218 -17.34 30.97 -6.92
N PRO A 219 -17.20 30.45 -5.69
CA PRO A 219 -17.39 31.24 -4.48
C PRO A 219 -16.42 32.44 -4.45
N VAL A 220 -16.97 33.63 -4.21
CA VAL A 220 -16.22 34.88 -4.05
C VAL A 220 -15.73 35.06 -2.61
N VAL A 221 -14.85 36.05 -2.38
CA VAL A 221 -14.24 36.32 -1.06
C VAL A 221 -15.29 36.59 0.03
N SER A 222 -16.44 37.17 -0.31
CA SER A 222 -17.54 37.38 0.65
C SER A 222 -18.15 36.08 1.19
N ALA A 223 -17.99 34.95 0.48
CA ALA A 223 -18.40 33.64 0.98
C ALA A 223 -17.51 33.11 2.14
N ARG A 224 -16.50 33.88 2.58
CA ARG A 224 -15.67 33.56 3.75
C ARG A 224 -16.30 33.97 5.07
N GLU A 225 -17.27 34.87 5.03
CA GLU A 225 -18.07 35.20 6.20
C GLU A 225 -19.10 34.11 6.46
N TRP A 226 -19.48 33.93 7.71
CA TRP A 226 -20.54 32.99 8.06
C TRP A 226 -21.84 33.43 7.42
N SER A 227 -22.53 32.51 6.76
CA SER A 227 -23.89 32.72 6.29
C SER A 227 -24.83 33.02 7.47
N ALA A 228 -26.00 33.58 7.16
CA ALA A 228 -27.13 33.47 8.06
C ALA A 228 -27.45 31.98 8.33
N TRP A 229 -28.10 31.71 9.46
CA TRP A 229 -28.62 30.38 9.74
C TRP A 229 -29.70 30.03 8.71
N CYS A 230 -29.56 28.87 8.09
CA CYS A 230 -30.51 28.29 7.15
C CYS A 230 -31.17 27.08 7.82
N ASP A 231 -32.50 26.98 7.71
CA ASP A 231 -33.23 25.84 8.26
C ASP A 231 -33.05 24.59 7.39
N SER A 232 -33.07 23.41 8.01
CA SER A 232 -33.05 22.15 7.29
C SER A 232 -34.32 21.94 6.47
N ILE A 233 -34.16 21.32 5.31
CA ILE A 233 -35.26 20.93 4.43
C ILE A 233 -35.52 19.44 4.57
N ARG A 234 -36.78 19.06 4.50
CA ARG A 234 -37.17 17.64 4.44
C ARG A 234 -37.05 17.18 2.99
N ASP A 235 -35.97 16.47 2.68
CA ASP A 235 -35.66 15.97 1.33
C ASP A 235 -35.64 14.42 1.24
N SER A 236 -35.87 13.74 2.37
CA SER A 236 -36.01 12.29 2.47
C SER A 236 -36.86 11.92 3.68
N ASP A 237 -37.30 10.66 3.76
CA ASP A 237 -38.03 10.14 4.94
C ASP A 237 -37.17 10.15 6.22
N ARG A 238 -35.83 10.16 6.07
CA ARG A 238 -34.86 10.25 7.16
C ARG A 238 -34.48 11.70 7.52
N ALA A 239 -34.92 12.67 6.71
CA ALA A 239 -34.55 14.06 6.91
C ALA A 239 -35.29 14.64 8.12
N VAL A 240 -34.53 15.10 9.12
CA VAL A 240 -35.07 15.69 10.34
C VAL A 240 -35.17 17.22 10.25
N THR A 241 -36.23 17.77 10.85
CA THR A 241 -36.54 19.22 10.86
C THR A 241 -36.09 19.87 12.16
N GLY A 242 -35.94 21.21 12.16
CA GLY A 242 -35.54 21.97 13.35
C GLY A 242 -34.03 22.13 13.54
N TYR A 243 -33.23 21.50 12.67
CA TYR A 243 -31.80 21.76 12.58
C TYR A 243 -31.58 23.06 11.80
N GLN A 244 -30.58 23.82 12.22
CA GLN A 244 -30.14 25.02 11.51
C GLN A 244 -28.68 24.85 11.13
N VAL A 245 -28.31 25.27 9.93
CA VAL A 245 -26.93 25.24 9.48
C VAL A 245 -26.51 26.61 9.04
N ARG A 246 -25.31 27.02 9.42
CA ARG A 246 -24.59 28.10 8.74
C ARG A 246 -23.28 27.59 8.21
N TYR A 247 -22.78 28.23 7.18
CA TYR A 247 -21.56 27.79 6.51
C TYR A 247 -20.70 28.98 6.09
N ARG A 248 -19.42 28.71 5.85
CA ARG A 248 -18.50 29.61 5.18
C ARG A 248 -17.52 28.83 4.33
N VAL A 249 -17.00 29.46 3.29
CA VAL A 249 -15.97 28.89 2.42
C VAL A 249 -14.60 29.24 2.98
N VAL A 250 -13.79 28.22 3.21
CA VAL A 250 -12.40 28.36 3.66
C VAL A 250 -11.45 27.80 2.61
N VAL A 251 -10.22 28.30 2.60
CA VAL A 251 -9.17 27.68 1.80
C VAL A 251 -8.68 26.47 2.56
N LYS A 252 -8.60 25.32 1.91
CA LYS A 252 -8.00 24.14 2.51
C LYS A 252 -6.56 24.46 2.91
N GLU A 253 -6.28 24.39 4.20
CA GLU A 253 -4.91 24.42 4.67
C GLU A 253 -4.23 23.13 4.23
N PRO A 254 -3.01 23.19 3.67
CA PRO A 254 -2.26 21.98 3.41
C PRO A 254 -2.12 21.24 4.75
N ALA A 255 -2.46 19.95 4.75
CA ALA A 255 -2.18 19.11 5.91
C ALA A 255 -0.70 19.30 6.28
N PRO A 256 -0.35 19.32 7.59
CA PRO A 256 1.05 19.29 7.96
C PRO A 256 1.71 18.13 7.22
N PRO A 257 2.93 18.31 6.68
CA PRO A 257 3.60 17.21 6.01
C PRO A 257 3.62 16.02 6.96
N PRO A 258 3.30 14.80 6.49
CA PRO A 258 3.40 13.62 7.35
C PRO A 258 4.80 13.59 7.97
N PRO A 259 4.93 13.10 9.22
CA PRO A 259 6.25 12.94 9.81
C PRO A 259 7.12 12.15 8.84
N THR A 260 8.38 12.57 8.69
CA THR A 260 9.30 11.82 7.84
C THR A 260 9.45 10.41 8.42
N ALA A 261 9.70 9.40 7.57
CA ALA A 261 9.96 8.04 8.05
C ALA A 261 11.06 7.98 9.14
N GLU A 262 12.00 8.92 9.10
CA GLU A 262 13.01 9.11 10.15
C GLU A 262 12.42 9.59 11.47
N LYS A 263 11.52 10.59 11.46
CA LYS A 263 10.82 11.06 12.66
C LYS A 263 9.90 10.00 13.23
N GLU A 264 9.21 9.23 12.37
CA GLU A 264 8.38 8.10 12.81
C GLU A 264 9.23 7.03 13.49
N LYS A 265 10.34 6.63 12.87
CA LYS A 265 11.30 5.68 13.47
C LYS A 265 11.89 6.20 14.78
N ALA A 266 12.25 7.49 14.85
CA ALA A 266 12.76 8.10 16.08
C ALA A 266 11.71 8.10 17.19
N SER A 267 10.46 8.46 16.87
CA SER A 267 9.34 8.43 17.82
C SER A 267 9.08 7.00 18.32
N ALA A 268 9.03 6.02 17.41
CA ALA A 268 8.84 4.61 17.76
C ALA A 268 9.99 4.08 18.62
N ARG A 269 11.24 4.48 18.35
CA ARG A 269 12.40 4.15 19.18
C ARG A 269 12.27 4.75 20.58
N THR A 270 11.92 6.03 20.70
CA THR A 270 11.72 6.69 22.00
C THR A 270 10.63 6.02 22.82
N GLU A 271 9.49 5.70 22.18
CA GLU A 271 8.40 4.98 22.83
C GLU A 271 8.81 3.57 23.28
N ALA A 272 9.53 2.82 22.43
CA ALA A 272 10.02 1.49 22.76
C ALA A 272 11.04 1.51 23.92
N LEU A 273 11.94 2.49 23.95
CA LEU A 273 12.87 2.70 25.07
C LEU A 273 12.12 3.07 26.37
N ALA A 274 11.09 3.91 26.29
CA ALA A 274 10.26 4.25 27.44
C ALA A 274 9.52 3.01 27.98
N ARG A 275 8.98 2.16 27.10
CA ARG A 275 8.35 0.89 27.49
C ARG A 275 9.35 -0.07 28.12
N LEU A 276 10.55 -0.22 27.55
CA LEU A 276 11.61 -1.03 28.14
C LEU A 276 12.01 -0.52 29.53
N ALA A 277 12.13 0.81 29.71
CA ALA A 277 12.45 1.43 31.00
C ALA A 277 11.35 1.23 32.05
N ALA A 278 10.09 1.05 31.62
CA ALA A 278 8.97 0.77 32.51
C ALA A 278 8.92 -0.69 33.00
N VAL A 279 9.66 -1.62 32.37
CA VAL A 279 9.76 -3.01 32.83
C VAL A 279 10.59 -3.05 34.12
N ALA A 280 10.04 -3.63 35.19
CA ALA A 280 10.71 -3.75 36.49
C ALA A 280 12.04 -4.51 36.41
N ASP A 281 12.99 -4.20 37.29
CA ASP A 281 14.33 -4.82 37.27
C ASP A 281 14.31 -6.32 37.56
N ASP A 282 13.35 -6.77 38.38
CA ASP A 282 13.09 -8.16 38.73
C ASP A 282 12.05 -8.85 37.84
N ALA A 283 11.55 -8.18 36.79
CA ALA A 283 10.58 -8.76 35.87
C ALA A 283 11.13 -10.06 35.23
N PRO A 284 10.29 -11.07 34.91
CA PRO A 284 10.73 -12.25 34.18
C PRO A 284 11.52 -11.91 32.90
N VAL A 285 12.54 -12.71 32.56
CA VAL A 285 13.35 -12.47 31.34
C VAL A 285 12.49 -12.44 30.06
N ALA A 286 11.37 -13.17 30.07
CA ALA A 286 10.39 -13.19 28.97
C ALA A 286 9.85 -11.79 28.63
N ASP A 287 9.65 -10.92 29.63
CA ASP A 287 9.16 -9.56 29.40
C ASP A 287 10.21 -8.67 28.72
N LEU A 288 11.50 -8.95 28.95
CA LEU A 288 12.62 -8.27 28.28
C LEU A 288 12.83 -8.80 26.85
N LEU A 289 12.51 -10.06 26.59
CA LEU A 289 12.70 -10.69 25.27
C LEU A 289 11.80 -10.08 24.19
N ALA A 290 10.66 -9.50 24.55
CA ALA A 290 9.79 -8.75 23.63
C ALA A 290 10.50 -7.56 22.96
N PHE A 291 11.61 -7.08 23.53
CA PHE A 291 12.44 -6.01 23.00
C PHE A 291 13.66 -6.52 22.22
N THR A 292 13.75 -7.82 21.95
CA THR A 292 14.85 -8.46 21.21
C THR A 292 14.39 -9.13 19.91
N GLU A 293 13.12 -8.94 19.53
CA GLU A 293 12.52 -9.55 18.35
C GLU A 293 13.11 -8.99 17.05
N TYR A 294 13.01 -9.78 15.97
CA TYR A 294 13.45 -9.36 14.65
C TYR A 294 12.74 -8.08 14.20
N GLY A 295 13.52 -7.08 13.76
CA GLY A 295 13.01 -5.79 13.32
C GLY A 295 12.94 -4.73 14.43
N THR A 296 13.21 -5.10 15.68
CA THR A 296 13.38 -4.13 16.77
C THR A 296 14.56 -3.20 16.47
N ASP A 297 14.40 -1.92 16.83
CA ASP A 297 15.48 -0.95 16.70
C ASP A 297 16.73 -1.38 17.47
N GLU A 298 17.91 -1.23 16.86
CA GLU A 298 19.18 -1.70 17.40
C GLU A 298 19.47 -1.15 18.81
N ALA A 299 19.13 0.11 19.08
CA ALA A 299 19.36 0.72 20.39
C ALA A 299 18.45 0.11 21.47
N VAL A 300 17.20 -0.19 21.13
CA VAL A 300 16.23 -0.85 22.03
C VAL A 300 16.68 -2.28 22.33
N CYS A 301 17.06 -3.02 21.28
CA CYS A 301 17.55 -4.39 21.40
C CYS A 301 18.83 -4.47 22.24
N SER A 302 19.79 -3.57 22.01
CA SER A 302 21.04 -3.51 22.78
C SER A 302 20.77 -3.21 24.27
N ALA A 303 19.88 -2.25 24.56
CA ALA A 303 19.50 -1.92 25.93
C ALA A 303 18.81 -3.10 26.65
N ALA A 304 17.92 -3.83 25.95
CA ALA A 304 17.26 -5.01 26.51
C ALA A 304 18.27 -6.12 26.82
N LEU A 305 19.17 -6.43 25.88
CA LEU A 305 20.21 -7.45 26.07
C LEU A 305 21.16 -7.08 27.21
N ALA A 306 21.52 -5.80 27.38
CA ALA A 306 22.34 -5.35 28.49
C ALA A 306 21.66 -5.58 29.85
N ARG A 307 20.34 -5.37 29.95
CA ARG A 307 19.58 -5.69 31.17
C ARG A 307 19.51 -7.19 31.43
N ILE A 308 19.33 -7.99 30.37
CA ILE A 308 19.33 -9.46 30.48
C ILE A 308 20.69 -9.95 30.99
N THR A 309 21.80 -9.55 30.37
CA THR A 309 23.15 -10.04 30.73
C THR A 309 23.67 -9.53 32.06
N ALA A 310 23.16 -8.39 32.56
CA ALA A 310 23.48 -7.90 33.89
C ALA A 310 22.94 -8.81 35.01
N ARG A 311 22.00 -9.73 34.72
CA ARG A 311 21.46 -10.65 35.72
C ARG A 311 22.44 -11.79 35.99
N PRO A 312 22.76 -12.09 37.27
CA PRO A 312 23.67 -13.19 37.61
C PRO A 312 23.21 -14.56 37.09
N ALA A 313 21.89 -14.78 36.99
CA ALA A 313 21.28 -16.03 36.55
C ALA A 313 20.78 -16.01 35.10
N HIS A 314 21.17 -15.02 34.28
CA HIS A 314 20.61 -14.82 32.93
C HIS A 314 20.67 -16.06 32.03
N ALA A 315 21.78 -16.83 32.07
CA ALA A 315 21.89 -18.05 31.28
C ALA A 315 20.82 -19.07 31.66
N ARG A 316 20.58 -19.27 32.96
CA ARG A 316 19.53 -20.17 33.47
C ARG A 316 18.14 -19.65 33.13
N GLU A 317 17.87 -18.36 33.35
CA GLU A 317 16.58 -17.73 33.02
C GLU A 317 16.25 -17.89 31.53
N LEU A 318 17.22 -17.64 30.64
CA LEU A 318 17.06 -17.88 29.20
C LEU A 318 16.83 -19.38 28.92
N GLY A 319 17.59 -20.26 29.59
CA GLY A 319 17.39 -21.71 29.58
C GLY A 319 15.95 -22.14 29.81
N ASP A 320 15.36 -21.63 30.89
CA ASP A 320 14.01 -21.96 31.32
C ASP A 320 12.97 -21.49 30.27
N VAL A 321 13.15 -20.30 29.68
CA VAL A 321 12.26 -19.80 28.60
C VAL A 321 12.44 -20.60 27.30
N MET A 322 13.68 -20.93 26.91
CA MET A 322 13.97 -21.76 25.74
C MET A 322 13.31 -23.15 25.82
N ALA A 323 13.20 -23.71 27.02
CA ALA A 323 12.58 -25.01 27.27
C ALA A 323 11.05 -24.97 27.45
N GLY A 324 10.48 -23.77 27.59
CA GLY A 324 9.06 -23.54 27.87
C GLY A 324 8.11 -23.98 26.75
N ASP A 325 6.82 -23.97 27.05
CA ASP A 325 5.78 -24.44 26.11
C ASP A 325 5.38 -23.36 25.09
N ASP A 326 5.60 -22.08 25.39
CA ASP A 326 5.34 -20.97 24.47
C ASP A 326 6.39 -20.96 23.34
N ALA A 327 5.95 -21.24 22.11
CA ALA A 327 6.83 -21.31 20.95
C ALA A 327 7.45 -19.96 20.60
N SER A 328 6.70 -18.87 20.75
CA SER A 328 7.15 -17.51 20.43
C SER A 328 8.18 -17.03 21.45
N GLN A 329 7.93 -17.22 22.75
CA GLN A 329 8.89 -16.85 23.78
C GLN A 329 10.16 -17.70 23.71
N ALA A 330 10.04 -19.02 23.49
CA ALA A 330 11.20 -19.88 23.30
C ALA A 330 12.04 -19.47 22.09
N ALA A 331 11.38 -19.11 20.97
CA ALA A 331 12.06 -18.61 19.78
C ALA A 331 12.75 -17.26 20.04
N ALA A 332 12.11 -16.33 20.75
CA ALA A 332 12.73 -15.07 21.14
C ALA A 332 13.96 -15.29 22.04
N ALA A 333 13.88 -16.20 23.01
CA ALA A 333 15.00 -16.56 23.88
C ALA A 333 16.18 -17.15 23.09
N LEU A 334 15.91 -18.09 22.18
CA LEU A 334 16.93 -18.67 21.29
C LEU A 334 17.54 -17.61 20.37
N TYR A 335 16.72 -16.70 19.83
CA TYR A 335 17.21 -15.61 18.99
C TYR A 335 18.09 -14.62 19.78
N ALA A 336 17.74 -14.33 21.04
CA ALA A 336 18.55 -13.48 21.91
C ALA A 336 19.97 -14.04 22.12
N VAL A 337 20.14 -15.37 22.20
CA VAL A 337 21.47 -16.01 22.28
C VAL A 337 22.39 -15.59 21.12
N ARG A 338 21.85 -15.47 19.90
CA ARG A 338 22.60 -15.01 18.72
C ARG A 338 23.04 -13.55 18.83
N LEU A 339 22.26 -12.74 19.53
CA LEU A 339 22.50 -11.31 19.69
C LEU A 339 23.44 -10.98 20.86
N LEU A 340 23.71 -11.93 21.75
CA LEU A 340 24.65 -11.73 22.84
C LEU A 340 26.05 -11.39 22.29
N PRO A 341 26.71 -10.34 22.81
CA PRO A 341 28.04 -9.95 22.34
C PRO A 341 29.09 -11.02 22.68
N ALA A 342 28.98 -11.65 23.85
CA ALA A 342 29.86 -12.73 24.31
C ALA A 342 29.03 -13.82 25.02
N PRO A 343 28.40 -14.74 24.27
CA PRO A 343 27.65 -15.83 24.89
C PRO A 343 28.58 -16.77 25.68
N GLY A 344 28.17 -17.16 26.89
CA GLY A 344 28.91 -18.10 27.73
C GLY A 344 28.73 -19.56 27.28
N ALA A 345 29.74 -20.40 27.53
CA ALA A 345 29.72 -21.82 27.14
C ALA A 345 28.65 -22.62 27.89
N GLU A 346 28.18 -22.14 29.03
CA GLU A 346 27.05 -22.69 29.79
C GLU A 346 25.74 -22.71 28.98
N LEU A 347 25.58 -21.83 27.98
CA LEU A 347 24.42 -21.83 27.08
C LEU A 347 24.39 -23.05 26.15
N ASN A 348 25.53 -23.73 25.92
CA ASN A 348 25.60 -24.91 25.06
C ASN A 348 24.66 -26.02 25.55
N ALA A 349 24.71 -26.35 26.85
CA ALA A 349 23.88 -27.40 27.43
C ALA A 349 22.37 -27.07 27.36
N LEU A 350 22.03 -25.78 27.51
CA LEU A 350 20.65 -25.30 27.47
C LEU A 350 20.09 -25.32 26.03
N VAL A 351 20.89 -24.91 25.05
CA VAL A 351 20.50 -24.98 23.63
C VAL A 351 20.44 -26.43 23.14
N VAL A 352 21.27 -27.33 23.66
CA VAL A 352 21.13 -28.79 23.45
C VAL A 352 19.77 -29.29 23.94
N GLU A 353 19.34 -28.91 25.15
CA GLU A 353 18.03 -29.33 25.66
C GLU A 353 16.87 -28.75 24.84
N ALA A 354 16.99 -27.50 24.36
CA ALA A 354 16.02 -26.92 23.42
C ALA A 354 15.94 -27.72 22.10
N GLY A 355 17.08 -28.20 21.58
CA GLY A 355 17.11 -29.10 20.41
C GLY A 355 16.39 -30.41 20.66
N ARG A 356 16.59 -31.01 21.84
CA ARG A 356 15.88 -32.23 22.26
C ARG A 356 14.37 -31.99 22.43
N ARG A 357 13.98 -30.82 22.92
CA ARG A 357 12.58 -30.40 22.99
C ARG A 357 11.95 -30.32 21.60
N ILE A 358 12.60 -29.68 20.63
CA ILE A 358 12.13 -29.64 19.23
C ILE A 358 11.93 -31.05 18.68
N ALA A 359 12.85 -31.99 18.96
CA ALA A 359 12.68 -33.38 18.58
C ALA A 359 11.47 -34.06 19.26
N ARG A 360 11.16 -33.74 20.53
CA ARG A 360 9.93 -34.21 21.19
C ARG A 360 8.68 -33.62 20.54
N ASP A 361 8.68 -32.32 20.26
CA ASP A 361 7.57 -31.61 19.63
C ASP A 361 7.31 -32.13 18.20
N LEU A 362 8.37 -32.48 17.45
CA LEU A 362 8.27 -33.14 16.14
C LEU A 362 7.63 -34.53 16.23
N ARG A 363 8.00 -35.36 17.20
CA ARG A 363 7.34 -36.66 17.42
C ARG A 363 5.85 -36.47 17.67
N ALA A 364 5.50 -35.59 18.59
CA ALA A 364 4.10 -35.27 18.87
C ALA A 364 3.36 -34.74 17.62
N CYS A 365 4.02 -33.91 16.81
CA CYS A 365 3.48 -33.43 15.54
C CYS A 365 3.28 -34.57 14.52
N ASN A 366 4.19 -35.53 14.44
CA ASN A 366 4.07 -36.69 13.57
C ASN A 366 2.97 -37.66 14.01
N ASP A 367 2.76 -37.77 15.32
CA ASP A 367 1.72 -38.62 15.92
C ASP A 367 0.32 -37.98 15.87
N THR A 368 0.22 -36.68 15.54
CA THR A 368 -1.06 -35.96 15.45
C THR A 368 -1.66 -36.13 14.05
N PRO A 369 -2.85 -36.76 13.91
CA PRO A 369 -3.58 -36.84 12.64
C PRO A 369 -3.84 -35.47 12.01
N VAL A 370 -4.00 -35.41 10.69
CA VAL A 370 -4.31 -34.14 9.99
C VAL A 370 -5.65 -33.58 10.43
N GLU A 371 -6.59 -34.45 10.79
CA GLU A 371 -7.93 -34.09 11.25
C GLU A 371 -7.89 -33.31 12.58
N ASP A 372 -6.90 -33.59 13.43
CA ASP A 372 -6.73 -32.97 14.75
C ASP A 372 -5.89 -31.67 14.70
N ASP A 373 -5.17 -31.43 13.59
CA ASP A 373 -4.42 -30.20 13.32
C ASP A 373 -4.51 -29.84 11.83
N PRO A 374 -5.71 -29.46 11.33
CA PRO A 374 -5.92 -29.26 9.89
C PRO A 374 -5.17 -28.04 9.34
N SER A 375 -4.81 -27.09 10.20
CA SER A 375 -4.02 -25.91 9.85
C SER A 375 -2.51 -26.13 9.99
N TYR A 376 -2.06 -27.31 10.43
CA TYR A 376 -0.66 -27.61 10.72
C TYR A 376 -0.01 -26.61 11.69
N GLN A 377 -0.78 -26.12 12.67
CA GLN A 377 -0.31 -25.14 13.64
C GLN A 377 0.86 -25.69 14.47
N ARG A 378 0.86 -26.99 14.81
CA ARG A 378 1.97 -27.64 15.53
C ARG A 378 3.25 -27.64 14.70
N ALA A 379 3.14 -27.97 13.42
CA ALA A 379 4.27 -27.92 12.49
C ALA A 379 4.81 -26.50 12.31
N ALA A 380 3.94 -25.49 12.26
CA ALA A 380 4.33 -24.08 12.22
C ALA A 380 5.09 -23.66 13.49
N HIS A 381 4.61 -24.03 14.68
CA HIS A 381 5.30 -23.76 15.95
C HIS A 381 6.69 -24.40 16.01
N VAL A 382 6.80 -25.67 15.57
CA VAL A 382 8.08 -26.38 15.45
C VAL A 382 9.03 -25.66 14.49
N SER A 383 8.53 -25.23 13.32
CA SER A 383 9.33 -24.50 12.32
C SER A 383 9.92 -23.21 12.89
N ILE A 384 9.09 -22.39 13.55
CA ILE A 384 9.50 -21.13 14.19
C ILE A 384 10.61 -21.39 15.22
N ARG A 385 10.39 -22.35 16.12
CA ARG A 385 11.35 -22.70 17.18
C ARG A 385 12.66 -23.27 16.62
N PHE A 386 12.58 -24.12 15.58
CA PHE A 386 13.75 -24.67 14.91
C PHE A 386 14.61 -23.60 14.24
N SER A 387 13.99 -22.64 13.55
CA SER A 387 14.71 -21.54 12.89
C SER A 387 15.50 -20.68 13.89
N ALA A 388 14.88 -20.36 15.03
CA ALA A 388 15.55 -19.66 16.12
C ALA A 388 16.65 -20.51 16.78
N TRP A 389 16.39 -21.80 17.01
CA TRP A 389 17.37 -22.72 17.59
C TRP A 389 18.62 -22.85 16.74
N LEU A 390 18.46 -23.03 15.44
CA LEU A 390 19.58 -23.14 14.51
C LEU A 390 20.43 -21.86 14.48
N THR A 391 19.77 -20.71 14.63
CA THR A 391 20.45 -19.41 14.73
C THR A 391 21.30 -19.33 16.00
N ALA A 392 20.80 -19.81 17.14
CA ALA A 392 21.56 -19.91 18.39
C ALA A 392 22.74 -20.90 18.28
N VAL A 393 22.48 -22.09 17.73
CA VAL A 393 23.48 -23.16 17.51
C VAL A 393 24.66 -22.66 16.70
N ARG A 394 24.41 -21.92 15.61
CA ARG A 394 25.47 -21.34 14.77
C ARG A 394 26.37 -20.42 15.57
N THR A 395 25.79 -19.48 16.32
CA THR A 395 26.53 -18.54 17.15
C THR A 395 27.36 -19.26 18.21
N LEU A 396 26.78 -20.25 18.90
CA LEU A 396 27.48 -20.99 19.95
C LEU A 396 28.56 -21.94 19.42
N ARG A 397 28.36 -22.55 18.25
CA ARG A 397 29.40 -23.36 17.60
C ARG A 397 30.61 -22.50 17.20
N GLU A 398 30.36 -21.33 16.61
CA GLU A 398 31.39 -20.39 16.19
C GLU A 398 32.15 -19.77 17.36
N ARG A 399 31.42 -19.33 18.40
CA ARG A 399 32.00 -18.54 19.51
C ARG A 399 32.38 -19.36 20.73
N CYS A 400 31.74 -20.51 20.95
CA CYS A 400 31.88 -21.31 22.17
C CYS A 400 32.27 -22.77 21.89
N GLY A 401 32.46 -23.17 20.63
CA GLY A 401 32.85 -24.53 20.26
C GLY A 401 31.81 -25.61 20.60
N GLY A 402 30.53 -25.24 20.76
CA GLY A 402 29.47 -26.21 21.07
C GLY A 402 29.24 -27.22 19.94
N ASP A 403 29.00 -28.47 20.30
CA ASP A 403 28.58 -29.53 19.36
C ASP A 403 27.07 -29.80 19.52
N PHE A 404 26.36 -29.69 18.40
CA PHE A 404 24.89 -29.81 18.31
C PHE A 404 24.48 -30.76 17.18
N ILE A 405 25.45 -31.49 16.60
CA ILE A 405 25.21 -32.44 15.51
C ILE A 405 24.20 -33.52 15.90
N PRO A 406 24.24 -34.13 17.10
CA PRO A 406 23.28 -35.17 17.49
C PRO A 406 21.82 -34.68 17.44
N GLU A 407 21.55 -33.49 17.99
CA GLU A 407 20.22 -32.88 18.00
C GLU A 407 19.76 -32.50 16.59
N LEU A 408 20.66 -31.95 15.76
CA LEU A 408 20.37 -31.61 14.36
C LEU A 408 19.97 -32.85 13.55
N CYS A 409 20.71 -33.95 13.72
CA CYS A 409 20.43 -35.21 13.04
C CYS A 409 19.08 -35.81 13.47
N ALA A 410 18.76 -35.77 14.77
CA ALA A 410 17.47 -36.24 15.28
C ALA A 410 16.30 -35.41 14.72
N VAL A 411 16.44 -34.09 14.68
CA VAL A 411 15.44 -33.19 14.08
C VAL A 411 15.27 -33.47 12.58
N LEU A 412 16.38 -33.65 11.84
CA LEU A 412 16.35 -33.98 10.42
C LEU A 412 15.61 -35.30 10.17
N GLU A 413 15.93 -36.35 10.91
CA GLU A 413 15.26 -37.65 10.77
C GLU A 413 13.75 -37.54 11.01
N LEU A 414 13.34 -36.90 12.10
CA LEU A 414 11.93 -36.75 12.46
C LEU A 414 11.15 -35.88 11.47
N SER A 415 11.79 -34.86 10.89
CA SER A 415 11.17 -33.98 9.89
C SER A 415 10.84 -34.68 8.56
N ARG A 416 11.40 -35.88 8.32
CA ARG A 416 11.14 -36.67 7.09
C ARG A 416 9.86 -37.48 7.13
N VAL A 417 9.26 -37.67 8.32
CA VAL A 417 8.07 -38.52 8.49
C VAL A 417 6.83 -37.89 7.84
N ARG A 418 6.62 -36.59 8.03
CA ARG A 418 5.39 -35.88 7.63
C ARG A 418 5.56 -35.14 6.29
N THR A 419 5.37 -35.86 5.19
CA THR A 419 5.61 -35.39 3.81
C THR A 419 4.49 -34.55 3.21
N ASP A 420 3.39 -34.37 3.94
CA ASP A 420 2.25 -33.51 3.60
C ASP A 420 2.40 -32.08 4.15
N SER A 421 3.22 -31.88 5.21
CA SER A 421 3.48 -30.56 5.78
C SER A 421 4.53 -29.78 4.99
N HIS A 422 4.12 -28.71 4.30
CA HIS A 422 5.04 -27.82 3.60
C HIS A 422 6.01 -27.10 4.55
N ALA A 423 5.55 -26.67 5.73
CA ALA A 423 6.39 -25.98 6.72
C ALA A 423 7.56 -26.85 7.18
N LEU A 424 7.31 -28.11 7.54
CA LEU A 424 8.38 -29.04 7.93
C LEU A 424 9.35 -29.32 6.78
N GLN A 425 8.87 -29.46 5.55
CA GLN A 425 9.73 -29.68 4.39
C GLN A 425 10.62 -28.47 4.08
N ALA A 426 10.01 -27.29 3.94
CA ALA A 426 10.67 -26.09 3.46
C ALA A 426 11.58 -25.44 4.52
N ASP A 427 11.17 -25.47 5.79
CA ASP A 427 11.83 -24.68 6.83
C ASP A 427 12.67 -25.54 7.78
N VAL A 428 12.25 -26.78 8.04
CA VAL A 428 12.99 -27.68 8.94
C VAL A 428 13.89 -28.62 8.16
N ARG A 429 13.32 -29.54 7.37
CA ARG A 429 14.04 -30.61 6.67
C ARG A 429 15.12 -30.07 5.73
N ARG A 430 14.76 -29.13 4.85
CA ARG A 430 15.71 -28.51 3.90
C ARG A 430 16.93 -27.93 4.62
N VAL A 431 16.67 -27.15 5.66
CA VAL A 431 17.70 -26.42 6.39
C VAL A 431 18.53 -27.38 7.25
N ALA A 432 17.90 -28.33 7.94
CA ALA A 432 18.58 -29.34 8.73
C ALA A 432 19.47 -30.24 7.86
N SER A 433 19.00 -30.64 6.67
CA SER A 433 19.77 -31.45 5.71
C SER A 433 21.00 -30.71 5.18
N TYR A 434 20.85 -29.42 4.87
CA TYR A 434 21.97 -28.57 4.48
C TYR A 434 23.05 -28.51 5.57
N TYR A 435 22.68 -28.23 6.81
CA TYR A 435 23.65 -28.12 7.91
C TYR A 435 24.19 -29.47 8.38
N ALA A 436 23.43 -30.56 8.27
CA ALA A 436 23.95 -31.91 8.54
C ALA A 436 25.05 -32.29 7.53
N LYS A 437 24.90 -31.90 6.26
CA LYS A 437 25.96 -32.03 5.25
C LYS A 437 27.18 -31.18 5.61
N GLU A 438 26.95 -29.90 5.94
CA GLU A 438 28.03 -28.95 6.22
C GLU A 438 28.83 -29.31 7.47
N TRP A 439 28.16 -29.70 8.56
CA TRP A 439 28.80 -29.89 9.86
C TRP A 439 29.21 -31.33 10.17
N ALA A 440 28.52 -32.31 9.58
CA ALA A 440 28.76 -33.73 9.83
C ALA A 440 29.13 -34.54 8.58
N GLY A 441 29.20 -33.92 7.40
CA GLY A 441 29.52 -34.60 6.14
C GLY A 441 28.43 -35.56 5.65
N LEU A 442 27.20 -35.44 6.17
CA LEU A 442 26.09 -36.33 5.82
C LEU A 442 25.44 -35.90 4.50
N ALA A 443 25.46 -36.78 3.51
CA ALA A 443 24.83 -36.49 2.21
C ALA A 443 23.29 -36.32 2.36
N PRO A 444 22.68 -35.30 1.73
CA PRO A 444 21.22 -35.17 1.66
C PRO A 444 20.58 -36.40 1.02
N LEU A 445 19.41 -36.82 1.52
CA LEU A 445 18.65 -37.91 0.88
C LEU A 445 17.93 -37.39 -0.38
N PRO A 446 17.59 -38.27 -1.36
CA PRO A 446 16.94 -37.86 -2.61
C PRO A 446 15.63 -37.08 -2.46
N GLY A 447 14.92 -37.21 -1.33
CA GLY A 447 13.69 -36.47 -1.05
C GLY A 447 13.89 -35.18 -0.25
N ASP A 448 15.11 -34.84 0.16
CA ASP A 448 15.38 -33.60 0.89
C ASP A 448 15.34 -32.42 -0.11
N PRO A 449 14.60 -31.33 0.19
CA PRO A 449 14.57 -30.19 -0.71
C PRO A 449 15.98 -29.58 -0.84
N PRO A 450 16.39 -29.09 -2.02
CA PRO A 450 17.68 -28.45 -2.20
C PRO A 450 17.76 -27.14 -1.38
N PRO A 451 18.96 -26.72 -0.94
CA PRO A 451 19.13 -25.39 -0.35
C PRO A 451 18.70 -24.30 -1.35
N ARG A 452 18.26 -23.16 -0.82
CA ARG A 452 17.86 -22.00 -1.64
C ARG A 452 19.07 -21.19 -2.05
#